data_AF-W6TRP4-F1
#
_entry.id   AF-W6TRP4-F1
#
_cell.length_a   1.000
_cell.length_b   1.000
_cell.length_c   1.000
_cell.angle_alpha   90.00
_cell.angle_beta   90.00
_cell.angle_gamma   90.00
#
_symmetry.space_group_name_H-M   'P 1'
#
loop_
_entity.id
_entity.type
_entity.pdbx_description
1 polymer ?
#
loop_
_entity_poly.entity_id
_entity_poly.type
_entity_poly.pdbx_seq_one_letter_code
_entity_poly.pdbx_strand_id
1 'polypeptide(L)'
;MVLSAETFRSDYIKTLTMGTIFWSLLGKLWSKDAGLFIEWRADQVEYKTHNGSGLIDIKMVKHIDFGLDEIKAYLEKDEVQVINIERFSDYDTRLKIKEHFFQLQKELKTA
;
A
#
# COMPACT_ATOMS: atom_id res chain seq x y z
N MET A 1 9.79 47.43 14.33
CA MET A 1 9.73 46.76 13.02
C MET A 1 9.44 45.30 13.26
N VAL A 2 8.24 44.86 12.91
CA VAL A 2 7.82 43.45 12.99
C VAL A 2 8.02 42.88 11.59
N LEU A 3 8.90 41.90 11.44
CA LEU A 3 8.98 41.08 10.24
C LEU A 3 8.92 39.61 10.63
N SER A 4 7.70 39.11 10.47
CA SER A 4 7.32 37.81 9.91
C SER A 4 7.84 36.55 10.62
N ALA A 5 6.98 36.01 11.48
CA ALA A 5 7.04 34.67 12.04
C ALA A 5 6.14 33.69 11.25
N GLU A 6 6.10 33.79 9.92
CA GLU A 6 5.04 33.14 9.13
C GLU A 6 5.48 32.00 8.20
N THR A 7 6.77 31.65 8.10
CA THR A 7 7.19 30.67 7.09
C THR A 7 7.38 29.24 7.61
N PHE A 8 7.27 28.97 8.92
CA PHE A 8 7.65 27.67 9.48
C PHE A 8 6.53 26.77 10.01
N ARG A 9 5.26 27.03 9.65
CA ARG A 9 4.11 26.26 10.19
C ARG A 9 3.33 25.41 9.19
N SER A 10 3.67 25.43 7.90
CA SER A 10 2.82 24.75 6.89
C SER A 10 3.26 23.32 6.55
N ASP A 11 4.54 22.96 6.71
CA ASP A 11 5.03 21.64 6.25
C ASP A 11 4.84 20.50 7.28
N TYR A 12 4.78 20.80 8.58
CA TYR A 12 4.72 19.76 9.62
C TYR A 12 3.33 19.16 9.86
N ILE A 13 2.26 19.81 9.41
CA ILE A 13 0.89 19.33 9.65
C ILE A 13 0.49 18.26 8.63
N LYS A 14 1.01 18.31 7.40
CA LYS A 14 0.70 17.31 6.36
C LYS A 14 1.24 15.92 6.68
N THR A 15 2.36 15.83 7.40
CA THR A 15 2.97 14.54 7.77
C THR A 15 2.25 13.87 8.94
N LEU A 16 1.52 14.63 9.78
CA LEU A 16 0.91 14.11 11.00
C LEU A 16 -0.48 13.49 10.76
N THR A 17 -1.20 13.90 9.71
CA THR A 17 -2.51 13.32 9.36
C THR A 17 -2.41 12.05 8.51
N MET A 18 -1.30 11.82 7.80
CA MET A 18 -1.04 10.54 7.11
C MET A 18 -0.65 9.41 8.07
N GLY A 19 -0.18 9.73 9.29
CA GLY A 19 0.37 8.75 10.22
C GLY A 19 -0.65 7.95 11.03
N THR A 20 -1.91 8.38 11.10
CA THR A 20 -2.90 7.78 12.02
C THR A 20 -3.77 6.68 11.42
N ILE A 21 -3.86 6.54 10.09
CA ILE A 21 -4.82 5.61 9.47
C ILE A 21 -4.14 4.31 8.98
N PHE A 22 -2.86 4.37 8.55
CA PHE A 22 -2.11 3.20 8.09
C PHE A 22 -1.91 2.07 9.12
N TRP A 23 -2.09 2.34 10.42
CA TRP A 23 -1.85 1.36 11.48
C TRP A 23 -2.75 0.12 11.41
N SER A 24 -3.97 0.23 10.86
CA SER A 24 -4.86 -0.94 10.71
C SER A 24 -4.43 -1.89 9.60
N LEU A 25 -3.63 -1.40 8.65
CA LEU A 25 -3.13 -2.19 7.53
C LEU A 25 -1.79 -2.85 7.81
N LEU A 26 -1.05 -2.39 8.83
CA LEU A 26 0.25 -2.93 9.19
C LEU A 26 0.13 -4.42 9.54
N GLY A 27 0.88 -5.24 8.79
CA GLY A 27 0.83 -6.68 8.98
C GLY A 27 1.52 -7.41 7.85
N LYS A 28 1.96 -8.63 8.16
CA LYS A 28 2.56 -9.54 7.21
C LYS A 28 1.65 -10.75 7.03
N LEU A 29 0.99 -10.83 5.88
CA LEU A 29 0.27 -12.03 5.47
C LEU A 29 1.24 -13.00 4.82
N TRP A 30 1.51 -14.09 5.51
CA TRP A 30 2.24 -15.23 4.98
C TRP A 30 1.27 -16.23 4.35
N SER A 31 1.59 -16.69 3.14
CA SER A 31 1.00 -17.92 2.63
C SER A 31 1.65 -19.11 3.33
N LYS A 32 0.86 -20.12 3.69
CA LYS A 32 1.37 -21.40 4.21
C LYS A 32 2.19 -22.15 3.16
N ASP A 33 1.96 -21.85 1.89
CA ASP A 33 2.64 -22.46 0.76
C ASP A 33 3.74 -21.54 0.20
N ALA A 34 4.92 -22.09 -0.01
CA ALA A 34 6.03 -21.52 -0.78
C ALA A 34 6.70 -20.23 -0.28
N GLY A 35 6.54 -19.85 1.00
CA GLY A 35 7.23 -18.67 1.56
C GLY A 35 6.83 -17.36 0.89
N LEU A 36 5.64 -17.34 0.29
CA LEU A 36 5.02 -16.16 -0.30
C LEU A 36 4.50 -15.28 0.83
N PHE A 37 4.67 -13.96 0.67
CA PHE A 37 4.15 -13.03 1.65
C PHE A 37 3.79 -11.69 1.02
N ILE A 38 2.89 -10.97 1.68
CA ILE A 38 2.67 -9.55 1.44
C ILE A 38 2.74 -8.87 2.81
N GLU A 39 3.60 -7.87 2.92
CA GLU A 39 3.81 -7.08 4.12
C GLU A 39 3.47 -5.63 3.83
N TRP A 40 2.48 -5.11 4.54
CA TRP A 40 2.15 -3.70 4.52
C TRP A 40 2.88 -3.01 5.65
N ARG A 41 3.70 -2.02 5.28
CA ARG A 41 4.40 -1.11 6.20
C ARG A 41 3.74 0.27 6.11
N ALA A 42 4.22 1.20 6.92
CA ALA A 42 3.63 2.53 7.02
C ALA A 42 3.75 3.36 5.73
N ASP A 43 4.81 3.11 4.96
CA ASP A 43 5.20 3.87 3.78
C ASP A 43 5.29 3.02 2.50
N GLN A 44 5.34 1.69 2.63
CA GLN A 44 5.60 0.77 1.53
C GLN A 44 4.87 -0.56 1.71
N VAL A 45 4.57 -1.23 0.59
CA VAL A 45 4.09 -2.62 0.57
C VAL A 45 5.14 -3.50 -0.07
N GLU A 46 5.72 -4.41 0.72
CA GLU A 46 6.64 -5.43 0.22
C GLU A 46 5.85 -6.68 -0.13
N TYR A 47 6.06 -7.23 -1.32
CA TYR A 47 5.41 -8.46 -1.73
C TYR A 47 6.40 -9.45 -2.29
N LYS A 48 6.14 -10.73 -2.05
CA LYS A 48 6.82 -11.87 -2.64
C LYS A 48 5.76 -12.88 -3.06
N THR A 49 5.56 -12.97 -4.36
CA THR A 49 4.60 -13.85 -5.03
C THR A 49 5.35 -14.86 -5.89
N HIS A 50 4.61 -15.82 -6.46
CA HIS A 50 5.20 -16.83 -7.34
C HIS A 50 5.87 -16.24 -8.58
N ASN A 51 5.33 -15.15 -9.11
CA ASN A 51 5.82 -14.53 -10.35
C ASN A 51 6.82 -13.39 -10.10
N GLY A 52 7.09 -13.04 -8.85
CA GLY A 52 8.05 -11.98 -8.54
C GLY A 52 7.93 -11.44 -7.13
N SER A 53 8.93 -10.65 -6.77
CA SER A 53 8.95 -9.87 -5.54
C SER A 53 9.21 -8.41 -5.86
N GLY A 54 8.62 -7.52 -5.08
CA GLY A 54 8.77 -6.09 -5.28
C GLY A 54 8.42 -5.28 -4.04
N LEU A 55 8.69 -3.99 -4.14
CA LEU A 55 8.35 -2.99 -3.15
C LEU A 55 7.52 -1.90 -3.84
N ILE A 56 6.40 -1.56 -3.23
CA ILE A 56 5.46 -0.55 -3.73
C ILE A 56 5.48 0.58 -2.72
N ASP A 57 6.03 1.74 -3.11
CA ASP A 57 5.98 2.93 -2.28
C ASP A 57 4.56 3.50 -2.30
N ILE A 58 3.90 3.54 -1.14
CA ILE A 58 2.47 3.86 -1.05
C ILE A 58 2.19 5.29 -1.49
N LYS A 59 3.13 6.22 -1.25
CA LYS A 59 3.00 7.62 -1.65
C LYS A 59 3.01 7.80 -3.16
N MET A 60 3.56 6.82 -3.89
CA MET A 60 3.62 6.84 -5.34
C MET A 60 2.40 6.17 -6.00
N VAL A 61 1.55 5.48 -5.24
CA VAL A 61 0.39 4.77 -5.78
C VAL A 61 -0.70 5.77 -6.16
N LYS A 62 -1.04 5.84 -7.45
CA LYS A 62 -2.17 6.66 -7.95
C LYS A 62 -3.47 5.88 -7.98
N HIS A 63 -3.39 4.62 -8.38
CA HIS A 63 -4.56 3.80 -8.61
C HIS A 63 -4.26 2.33 -8.34
N ILE A 64 -5.30 1.58 -7.95
CA ILE A 64 -5.22 0.14 -7.72
C ILE A 64 -6.41 -0.50 -8.41
N ASP A 65 -6.12 -1.45 -9.28
CA ASP A 65 -7.14 -2.26 -9.94
C ASP A 65 -7.14 -3.68 -9.35
N PHE A 66 -8.34 -4.23 -9.19
CA PHE A 66 -8.57 -5.51 -8.51
C PHE A 66 -9.01 -6.57 -9.52
N GLY A 67 -8.09 -7.45 -9.89
CA GLY A 67 -8.39 -8.64 -10.68
C GLY A 67 -8.93 -9.79 -9.82
N LEU A 68 -9.25 -10.90 -10.50
CA LEU A 68 -9.65 -12.15 -9.84
C LEU A 68 -8.49 -12.76 -9.05
N ASP A 69 -7.32 -12.89 -9.69
CA ASP A 69 -6.13 -13.51 -9.12
C ASP A 69 -4.89 -12.60 -9.13
N GLU A 70 -5.08 -11.32 -9.43
CA GLU A 70 -4.02 -10.32 -9.47
C GLU A 70 -4.49 -8.97 -8.93
N ILE A 71 -3.54 -8.19 -8.41
CA ILE A 71 -3.75 -6.81 -7.99
C ILE A 71 -2.76 -5.95 -8.76
N LYS A 72 -3.24 -4.91 -9.44
CA LYS A 72 -2.42 -4.00 -10.24
C LYS A 72 -2.33 -2.66 -9.54
N ALA A 73 -1.15 -2.31 -9.03
CA ALA A 73 -0.88 -1.00 -8.47
C ALA A 73 -0.20 -0.13 -9.53
N TYR A 74 -0.85 0.98 -9.88
CA TYR A 74 -0.35 1.97 -10.84
C TYR A 74 0.36 3.07 -10.06
N LEU A 75 1.67 3.17 -10.27
CA LEU A 75 2.56 4.13 -9.62
C LEU A 75 2.74 5.39 -10.47
N GLU A 76 3.38 6.41 -9.90
CA GLU A 76 3.83 7.58 -10.66
C GLU A 76 4.83 7.15 -11.76
N LYS A 77 4.71 7.75 -12.95
CA LYS A 77 5.51 7.45 -14.17
C LYS A 77 5.13 6.17 -14.95
N ASP A 78 3.84 5.79 -14.95
CA ASP A 78 3.31 4.67 -15.73
C ASP A 78 3.89 3.29 -15.34
N GLU A 79 4.54 3.19 -14.18
CA GLU A 79 4.99 1.90 -13.66
C GLU A 79 3.82 1.13 -13.06
N VAL A 80 3.58 -0.08 -13.57
CA VAL A 80 2.52 -0.98 -13.07
C VAL A 80 3.16 -2.15 -12.33
N GLN A 81 2.89 -2.22 -11.04
CA GLN A 81 3.28 -3.34 -10.20
C GLN A 81 2.12 -4.33 -10.15
N VAL A 82 2.35 -5.52 -10.71
CA VAL A 82 1.35 -6.59 -10.76
C VAL A 82 1.67 -7.63 -9.70
N ILE A 83 0.78 -7.75 -8.72
CA ILE A 83 0.90 -8.69 -7.61
C ILE A 83 -0.02 -9.86 -7.90
N ASN A 84 0.56 -10.99 -8.29
CA ASN A 84 -0.21 -12.21 -8.53
C ASN A 84 -0.50 -12.92 -7.20
N ILE A 85 -1.78 -13.14 -6.90
CA ILE A 85 -2.27 -13.76 -5.67
C ILE A 85 -2.91 -15.14 -5.91
N GLU A 86 -2.83 -15.70 -7.12
CA GLU A 86 -3.42 -16.99 -7.49
C GLU A 86 -2.95 -18.13 -6.57
N ARG A 87 -1.65 -18.11 -6.22
CA ARG A 87 -0.98 -19.14 -5.40
C ARG A 87 -1.21 -19.00 -3.90
N PHE A 88 -1.99 -18.01 -3.47
CA PHE A 88 -2.49 -17.98 -2.10
C PHE A 88 -3.69 -18.93 -2.02
N SER A 89 -3.40 -20.18 -1.67
CA SER A 89 -4.33 -21.33 -1.70
C SER A 89 -5.64 -21.06 -0.95
N ASP A 90 -5.56 -20.31 0.15
CA ASP A 90 -6.71 -19.95 0.97
C ASP A 90 -7.49 -18.77 0.35
N TYR A 91 -8.77 -19.02 0.03
CA TYR A 91 -9.69 -17.97 -0.41
C TYR A 91 -9.78 -16.81 0.61
N ASP A 92 -9.76 -17.13 1.90
CA ASP A 92 -9.76 -16.14 3.00
C ASP A 92 -8.52 -15.23 2.96
N THR A 93 -7.36 -15.80 2.66
CA THR A 93 -6.11 -15.03 2.51
C THR A 93 -6.17 -14.12 1.28
N ARG A 94 -6.67 -14.61 0.14
CA ARG A 94 -6.89 -13.78 -1.06
C ARG A 94 -7.87 -12.64 -0.79
N LEU A 95 -8.93 -12.90 -0.04
CA LEU A 95 -9.92 -11.89 0.36
C LEU A 95 -9.27 -10.81 1.24
N LYS A 96 -8.54 -11.21 2.29
CA LYS A 96 -7.81 -10.29 3.17
C LYS A 96 -6.84 -9.42 2.39
N ILE A 97 -6.07 -10.00 1.48
CA ILE A 97 -5.16 -9.22 0.63
C ILE A 97 -5.94 -8.15 -0.14
N LYS A 98 -7.03 -8.52 -0.80
CA LYS A 98 -7.87 -7.55 -1.54
C LYS A 98 -8.48 -6.50 -0.63
N GLU A 99 -8.95 -6.86 0.56
CA GLU A 99 -9.50 -5.92 1.54
C GLU A 99 -8.45 -4.91 2.01
N HIS A 100 -7.22 -5.35 2.29
CA HIS A 100 -6.12 -4.47 2.66
C HIS A 100 -5.77 -3.48 1.54
N PHE A 101 -5.67 -3.96 0.29
CA PHE A 101 -5.45 -3.07 -0.86
C PHE A 101 -6.63 -2.13 -1.14
N PHE A 102 -7.86 -2.55 -0.86
CA PHE A 102 -9.06 -1.73 -1.00
C PHE A 102 -9.13 -0.62 0.04
N GLN A 103 -8.76 -0.92 1.28
CA GLN A 103 -8.59 0.09 2.33
C GLN A 103 -7.50 1.09 1.94
N LEU A 104 -6.34 0.60 1.47
CA LEU A 104 -5.25 1.45 1.00
C LEU A 104 -5.72 2.39 -0.13
N GLN A 105 -6.51 1.89 -1.10
CA GLN A 105 -7.10 2.73 -2.14
C GLN A 105 -8.04 3.81 -1.58
N LYS A 106 -8.85 3.50 -0.57
CA LYS A 106 -9.75 4.49 0.06
C LYS A 106 -8.97 5.59 0.76
N GLU A 107 -7.89 5.23 1.45
CA GLU A 107 -7.04 6.19 2.13
C GLU A 107 -6.34 7.12 1.14
N LEU A 108 -5.82 6.59 0.03
CA LEU A 108 -5.20 7.39 -1.04
C LEU A 108 -6.18 8.40 -1.69
N LYS A 109 -7.48 8.12 -1.71
CA LYS A 109 -8.50 9.05 -2.23
C LYS A 109 -8.93 10.11 -1.23
N THR A 110 -8.64 9.91 0.05
CA THR A 110 -9.06 10.80 1.14
C THR A 110 -7.94 11.79 1.53
N ALA A 111 -6.69 11.46 1.22
CA ALA A 111 -5.49 12.30 1.37
C ALA A 111 -5.30 13.27 0.19
#